data_AF-A0A519MV61-F1
#
_entry.id   AF-A0A519MV61-F1
#
_cell.length_a   1.000
_cell.length_b   1.000
_cell.length_c   1.000
_cell.angle_alpha   90.00
_cell.angle_beta   90.00
_cell.angle_gamma   90.00
#
_symmetry.space_group_name_H-M   'P 1'
#
loop_
_entity.id
_entity.type
_entity.pdbx_description
1 polymer ?
#
loop_
_entity_poly.entity_id
_entity_poly.type
_entity_poly.pdbx_seq_one_letter_code
_entity_poly.pdbx_strand_id
1 'polypeptide(L)'
;MANHLKFATLKWDFTNTSTAQASAKIEIVPILDCWEEVNGKQFRDMVTIIIDADHLKGQTEVKLRELTAKCFKWRTVITTPGCTTETIWKYHSFLPKKQ
;
A
#
# COMPACT_ATOMS: atom_id res chain seq x y z
N MET A 1 3.47 -28.87 -8.39
CA MET A 1 3.88 -27.80 -7.45
C MET A 1 2.88 -26.67 -7.56
N ALA A 2 1.94 -26.57 -6.62
CA ALA A 2 0.89 -25.56 -6.66
C ALA A 2 1.52 -24.18 -6.39
N ASN A 3 1.61 -23.36 -7.44
CA ASN A 3 1.92 -21.94 -7.30
C ASN A 3 0.74 -21.27 -6.61
N HIS A 4 0.74 -21.28 -5.27
CA HIS A 4 -0.16 -20.44 -4.50
C HIS A 4 0.22 -18.99 -4.79
N LEU A 5 -0.49 -18.36 -5.71
CA LEU A 5 -0.47 -16.91 -5.86
C LEU A 5 -0.84 -16.32 -4.50
N LYS A 6 0.11 -15.62 -3.87
CA LYS A 6 -0.12 -14.90 -2.63
C LYS A 6 -0.61 -13.50 -2.99
N PHE A 7 -1.78 -13.17 -2.49
CA PHE A 7 -2.42 -11.87 -2.68
C PHE A 7 -2.50 -11.19 -1.32
N ALA A 8 -2.27 -9.88 -1.29
CA ALA A 8 -2.61 -9.07 -0.13
C ALA A 8 -3.82 -8.21 -0.47
N THR A 9 -4.88 -8.32 0.32
CA THR A 9 -6.05 -7.46 0.18
C THR A 9 -5.81 -6.18 0.97
N LEU A 10 -5.74 -5.05 0.28
CA LEU A 10 -5.77 -3.74 0.90
C LEU A 10 -7.21 -3.25 0.88
N LYS A 11 -7.73 -2.84 2.04
CA LYS A 11 -9.07 -2.27 2.20
C LYS A 11 -8.95 -0.87 2.75
N TRP A 12 -9.77 0.05 2.24
CA TRP A 12 -9.82 1.43 2.72
C TRP A 12 -11.27 1.92 2.83
N ASP A 13 -11.45 2.89 3.72
CA ASP A 13 -12.71 3.59 3.96
C ASP A 13 -12.41 5.04 4.38
N PHE A 14 -12.61 5.97 3.46
CA PHE A 14 -12.40 7.42 3.62
C PHE A 14 -13.72 8.20 3.68
N THR A 15 -14.84 7.51 3.85
CA THR A 15 -16.19 8.13 3.91
C THR A 15 -16.34 9.13 5.04
N ASN A 16 -15.56 8.98 6.13
CA ASN A 16 -15.58 9.86 7.29
C ASN A 16 -14.62 11.06 7.21
N THR A 17 -13.83 11.18 6.16
CA THR A 17 -12.97 12.36 5.95
C THR A 17 -13.75 13.36 5.10
N SER A 18 -13.86 14.62 5.55
CA SER A 18 -14.53 15.68 4.77
C SER A 18 -13.74 15.97 3.49
N THR A 19 -14.02 15.22 2.43
CA THR A 19 -13.12 14.99 1.28
C THR A 19 -13.65 15.56 -0.02
N ALA A 20 -14.51 16.58 0.02
CA ALA A 20 -15.02 17.22 -1.21
C ALA A 20 -13.90 17.78 -2.13
N GLN A 21 -12.66 17.95 -1.62
CA GLN A 21 -11.48 18.36 -2.38
C GLN A 21 -10.23 17.53 -2.04
N ALA A 22 -10.39 16.38 -1.38
CA ALA A 22 -9.25 15.57 -0.97
C ALA A 22 -8.92 14.53 -2.04
N SER A 23 -7.65 14.42 -2.43
CA SER A 23 -7.16 13.27 -3.17
C SER A 23 -6.55 12.25 -2.20
N ALA A 24 -6.85 10.98 -2.40
CA ALA A 24 -6.24 9.90 -1.64
C ALA A 24 -5.44 9.02 -2.58
N LYS A 25 -4.31 8.51 -2.09
CA LYS A 25 -3.54 7.47 -2.77
C LYS A 25 -2.98 6.48 -1.78
N ILE A 26 -2.82 5.24 -2.23
CA ILE A 26 -2.07 4.21 -1.51
C ILE A 26 -0.73 4.06 -2.22
N GLU A 27 0.34 4.27 -1.47
CA GLU A 27 1.71 4.02 -1.92
C GLU A 27 2.12 2.64 -1.45
N ILE A 28 2.58 1.80 -2.37
CA ILE A 28 3.03 0.42 -2.12
C ILE A 28 4.47 0.32 -2.58
N VAL A 29 5.32 -0.14 -1.69
CA VAL A 29 6.75 -0.32 -1.92
C VAL A 29 7.08 -1.81 -1.82
N PRO A 30 7.37 -2.49 -2.94
CA PRO A 30 7.86 -3.86 -2.92
C PRO A 30 9.25 -3.92 -2.30
N ILE A 31 9.50 -4.93 -1.46
CA ILE A 31 10.78 -5.15 -0.80
C ILE A 31 11.27 -6.57 -1.15
N LEU A 32 12.41 -6.62 -1.85
CA LEU A 32 13.03 -7.88 -2.31
C LEU A 32 13.62 -8.69 -1.16
N ASP A 33 14.24 -8.01 -0.20
CA ASP A 33 14.77 -8.61 1.04
C ASP A 33 14.15 -7.94 2.25
N CYS A 34 13.43 -8.72 3.05
CA CYS A 34 12.55 -8.25 4.12
C CYS A 34 13.26 -7.63 5.32
N TRP A 35 13.80 -6.45 5.11
CA TRP A 35 14.49 -5.62 6.08
C TRP A 35 13.45 -4.66 6.66
N GLU A 36 13.05 -4.88 7.90
CA GLU A 36 11.99 -4.09 8.55
C GLU A 36 12.34 -2.60 8.70
N GLU A 37 13.62 -2.23 8.68
CA GLU A 37 14.09 -0.85 8.91
C GLU A 37 14.19 0.02 7.66
N VAL A 38 13.97 -0.52 6.45
CA VAL A 38 14.21 0.26 5.23
C VAL A 38 13.10 1.30 5.02
N ASN A 39 13.48 2.55 4.83
CA ASN A 39 12.55 3.62 4.48
C ASN A 39 12.01 3.37 3.06
N GLY A 40 10.70 3.18 2.93
CA GLY A 40 10.04 2.87 1.66
C GLY A 40 10.33 3.87 0.53
N LYS A 41 10.69 5.12 0.88
CA LYS A 41 11.05 6.17 -0.10
C LYS A 41 12.35 5.89 -0.87
N GLN A 42 13.18 4.93 -0.44
CA GLN A 42 14.45 4.60 -1.10
C GLN A 42 14.29 3.61 -2.26
N PHE A 43 13.10 3.04 -2.45
CA PHE A 43 12.85 2.05 -3.49
C PHE A 43 12.27 2.73 -4.73
N ARG A 44 12.89 2.49 -5.89
CA ARG A 44 12.51 3.11 -7.17
C ARG A 44 11.17 2.60 -7.73
N ASP A 45 10.73 1.40 -7.35
CA ASP A 45 9.57 0.72 -7.93
C ASP A 45 8.29 0.88 -7.10
N MET A 46 8.01 2.10 -6.64
CA MET A 46 6.81 2.40 -5.87
C MET A 46 5.56 2.33 -6.76
N VAL A 47 4.64 1.42 -6.42
CA VAL A 47 3.32 1.33 -7.04
C VAL A 47 2.37 2.30 -6.33
N THR A 48 1.65 3.13 -7.08
CA THR A 48 0.67 4.06 -6.53
C THR A 48 -0.72 3.70 -7.01
N ILE A 49 -1.66 3.56 -6.08
CA ILE A 49 -3.09 3.38 -6.35
C ILE A 49 -3.76 4.70 -6.03
N ILE A 50 -4.28 5.37 -7.06
CA ILE A 50 -5.03 6.62 -6.91
C ILE A 50 -6.47 6.26 -6.51
N ILE A 51 -7.01 7.00 -5.54
CA ILE A 51 -8.36 6.81 -5.03
C ILE A 51 -9.14 8.06 -5.38
N ASP A 52 -10.03 7.90 -6.35
CA ASP A 52 -10.91 8.97 -6.82
C ASP A 52 -12.03 9.27 -5.81
N ALA A 53 -12.64 10.45 -5.95
CA ALA A 53 -13.71 10.92 -5.08
C ALA A 53 -14.96 9.99 -5.09
N ASP A 54 -15.15 9.21 -6.15
CA ASP A 54 -16.24 8.23 -6.25
C ASP A 54 -15.89 6.88 -5.59
N HIS A 55 -14.63 6.68 -5.21
CA HIS A 55 -14.08 5.42 -4.68
C HIS A 55 -13.54 5.56 -3.25
N LEU A 56 -14.17 6.42 -2.43
CA LEU A 56 -13.78 6.65 -1.03
C LEU A 56 -13.76 5.38 -0.17
N LYS A 57 -14.50 4.34 -0.56
CA LYS A 57 -14.44 3.02 0.05
C LYS A 57 -14.14 1.98 -1.02
N GLY A 58 -13.21 1.09 -0.73
CA GLY A 58 -12.82 0.09 -1.71
C GLY A 58 -11.86 -0.94 -1.16
N GLN A 59 -11.57 -1.91 -2.01
CA GLN A 59 -10.53 -2.89 -1.77
C GLN A 59 -9.82 -3.19 -3.09
N THR A 60 -8.54 -3.50 -2.99
CA THR A 60 -7.74 -3.97 -4.12
C THR A 60 -6.90 -5.15 -3.70
N GLU A 61 -6.70 -6.07 -4.63
CA GLU A 61 -5.80 -7.20 -4.44
C GLU A 61 -4.45 -6.84 -5.04
N VAL A 62 -3.44 -6.74 -4.16
CA VAL A 62 -2.07 -6.50 -4.61
C VAL A 62 -1.45 -7.85 -4.93
N LYS A 63 -1.28 -8.09 -6.23
CA LYS A 63 -0.61 -9.26 -6.82
C LYS A 63 0.89 -9.02 -6.89
N LEU A 64 1.60 -9.24 -5.80
CA LEU A 64 3.04 -8.96 -5.73
C LEU A 64 3.94 -9.97 -6.47
N ARG A 65 3.34 -10.91 -7.21
CA ARG A 65 4.08 -11.89 -8.01
C ARG A 65 4.78 -11.28 -9.22
N GLU A 66 4.33 -10.12 -9.66
CA GLU A 66 4.94 -9.37 -10.77
C GLU A 66 6.15 -8.54 -10.32
N LEU A 67 6.30 -8.27 -9.02
CA LEU A 67 7.36 -7.42 -8.45
C LEU A 67 8.51 -8.22 -7.80
N THR A 68 8.52 -9.55 -7.95
CA THR A 68 9.52 -10.48 -7.36
C THR A 68 9.84 -10.25 -5.87
N ALA A 69 8.94 -9.58 -5.13
CA ALA A 69 9.19 -9.16 -3.77
C ALA A 69 8.65 -10.14 -2.73
N LYS A 70 9.38 -10.29 -1.63
CA LYS A 70 9.05 -11.20 -0.51
C LYS A 70 8.10 -10.55 0.50
N CYS A 71 8.06 -9.23 0.52
CA CYS A 71 7.28 -8.40 1.42
C CYS A 71 7.05 -7.03 0.78
N PHE A 72 6.19 -6.22 1.39
CA PHE A 72 5.97 -4.84 0.98
C PHE A 72 5.66 -3.95 2.17
N LYS A 73 5.94 -2.66 2.01
CA LYS A 73 5.41 -1.62 2.88
C LYS A 73 4.34 -0.84 2.13
N TRP A 74 3.31 -0.40 2.82
CA TRP A 74 2.29 0.45 2.24
C TRP A 74 1.87 1.55 3.20
N ARG A 75 1.42 2.67 2.65
CA ARG A 75 0.82 3.76 3.42
C ARG A 75 -0.25 4.45 2.59
N THR A 76 -1.13 5.15 3.27
CA THR A 76 -2.09 6.05 2.63
C THR A 76 -1.56 7.47 2.72
N VAL A 77 -1.66 8.20 1.61
CA VAL A 77 -1.43 9.64 1.55
C VAL A 77 -2.74 10.31 1.20
N ILE A 78 -3.16 11.26 2.02
CA ILE A 78 -4.36 12.06 1.83
C ILE A 78 -3.90 13.51 1.67
N THR A 79 -4.25 14.12 0.55
CA THR A 79 -3.93 15.51 0.25
C THR A 79 -5.23 16.31 0.21
N THR A 80 -5.32 17.33 1.07
CA THR A 80 -6.37 18.35 1.08
C THR A 80 -5.77 19.70 0.69
N PRO A 81 -6.58 20.72 0.35
CA PRO A 81 -6.07 22.06 0.09
C PRO A 81 -5.23 22.56 1.27
N GLY A 82 -3.93 22.74 1.05
CA GLY A 82 -2.99 23.24 2.06
C GLY A 82 -2.45 22.21 3.07
N CYS A 83 -2.83 20.94 2.98
CA CYS A 83 -2.33 19.91 3.91
C CYS A 83 -2.13 18.55 3.21
N THR A 84 -1.04 17.85 3.55
CA THR A 84 -0.82 16.45 3.16
C THR A 84 -0.58 15.63 4.42
N THR A 85 -1.42 14.63 4.62
CA THR A 85 -1.32 13.69 5.74
C THR A 85 -0.91 12.34 5.21
N GLU A 86 0.12 11.75 5.83
CA GLU A 86 0.61 10.42 5.50
C GLU A 86 0.37 9.50 6.71
N THR A 87 -0.14 8.29 6.48
CA THR A 87 -0.18 7.28 7.54
C THR A 87 1.22 6.71 7.76
N ILE A 88 1.45 6.13 8.95
CA ILE A 88 2.64 5.32 9.21
C ILE A 88 2.70 4.16 8.20
N TRP A 89 3.91 3.79 7.78
CA TRP A 89 4.14 2.63 6.93
C TRP A 89 3.69 1.35 7.63
N LYS A 90 2.82 0.59 6.97
CA LYS A 90 2.41 -0.75 7.37
C LYS A 90 3.21 -1.78 6.59
N TYR A 91 3.67 -2.82 7.27
CA TYR A 91 4.48 -3.88 6.68
C TYR A 91 3.66 -5.15 6.50
N HIS A 92 3.87 -5.83 5.38
CA HIS A 92 3.31 -7.15 5.10
C HIS A 92 4.37 -8.07 4.51
N SER A 93 4.48 -9.28 5.06
CA SER A 93 5.38 -10.31 4.56
C SER A 93 4.60 -11.49 4.01
N PHE A 94 4.99 -11.95 2.83
CA PHE A 94 4.48 -13.19 2.25
C PHE A 94 5.30 -14.40 2.70
N LEU A 95 6.41 -14.19 3.40
CA LEU A 95 7.17 -15.27 3.99
C LEU A 95 6.43 -15.79 5.23
N PRO A 96 6.40 -17.12 5.46
CA PRO A 96 5.91 -17.64 6.72
C PRO A 96 6.71 -16.99 7.86
N LYS A 97 6.03 -16.54 8.91
CA LYS A 97 6.71 -16.14 10.15
C LYS A 97 7.50 -17.37 10.61
N LYS A 98 8.83 -17.26 10.72
CA LYS A 98 9.60 -18.27 11.43
C LYS A 98 9.08 -18.24 12.87
N GLN A 99 8.53 -19.37 13.31
CA GLN A 99 8.29 -19.65 14.73
C GLN A 99 9.63 -19.66 15.46
#